data_AF-A0AAU7UAL2-F1
#
_entry.id   AF-A0AAU7UAL2-F1
#
_cell.length_a   1.000
_cell.length_b   1.000
_cell.length_c   1.000
_cell.angle_alpha   90.00
_cell.angle_beta   90.00
_cell.angle_gamma   90.00
#
_symmetry.space_group_name_H-M   'P 1'
#
loop_
_entity.id
_entity.type
_entity.pdbx_description
1 polymer ?
#
loop_
_entity_poly.entity_id
_entity_poly.type
_entity_poly.pdbx_seq_one_letter_code
_entity_poly.pdbx_strand_id
1 'polypeptide(L)'
;MEQGMLTALIGPLLFAVLGGLYAYIYRPERRESLMATLVCFLLVGAYAYHKQPLEDLFLMLLAFALMVCGMFVHSLQRAAVQPGS
;
A
#
# COMPACT_ATOMS: atom_id res chain seq x y z
N MET A 1 20.09 14.49 9.10
CA MET A 1 18.79 14.86 8.48
C MET A 1 18.07 13.65 7.88
N GLU A 2 18.77 12.57 7.52
CA GLU A 2 18.20 11.35 6.94
C GLU A 2 17.21 10.59 7.85
N GLN A 3 17.48 10.50 9.16
CA GLN A 3 16.55 9.82 10.09
C GLN A 3 15.19 10.53 10.19
N GLY A 4 15.15 11.87 10.14
CA GLY A 4 13.90 12.62 10.25
C GLY A 4 12.92 12.34 9.11
N MET A 5 13.42 12.09 7.90
CA MET A 5 12.59 11.76 6.74
C MET A 5 12.05 10.34 6.81
N LEU A 6 12.88 9.40 7.28
CA LEU A 6 12.52 7.99 7.47
C LEU A 6 11.43 7.85 8.55
N THR A 7 11.58 8.51 9.70
CA THR A 7 10.55 8.51 10.75
C THR A 7 9.27 9.21 10.32
N ALA A 8 9.37 10.29 9.53
CA ALA A 8 8.22 11.00 8.98
C ALA A 8 7.43 10.17 7.96
N LEU A 9 8.07 9.27 7.22
CA LEU A 9 7.41 8.36 6.27
C LEU A 9 6.94 7.04 6.89
N ILE A 10 7.64 6.54 7.92
CA ILE A 10 7.29 5.30 8.61
C ILE A 10 5.87 5.36 9.21
N GLY A 11 5.51 6.47 9.86
CA GLY A 11 4.19 6.64 10.45
C GLY A 11 3.06 6.50 9.41
N PRO A 12 3.08 7.30 8.33
CA PRO A 12 2.13 7.18 7.22
C PRO A 12 2.15 5.81 6.54
N LEU A 13 3.32 5.19 6.34
CA LEU A 13 3.40 3.85 5.74
C LEU A 13 2.77 2.79 6.63
N LEU A 14 3.09 2.77 7.93
CA LEU A 14 2.49 1.83 8.87
C LEU A 14 0.99 2.07 9.01
N PHE A 15 0.56 3.32 9.01
CA PHE A 15 -0.86 3.67 9.02
C PHE A 15 -1.56 3.22 7.73
N ALA A 16 -0.91 3.33 6.57
CA ALA A 16 -1.44 2.85 5.30
C ALA A 16 -1.51 1.32 5.24
N VAL A 17 -0.51 0.61 5.78
CA VAL A 17 -0.50 -0.86 5.91
C VAL A 17 -1.62 -1.33 6.83
N LEU A 18 -1.68 -0.80 8.05
CA LEU A 18 -2.66 -1.21 9.06
C LEU A 18 -4.08 -0.80 8.67
N GLY A 19 -4.26 0.45 8.21
CA GLY A 19 -5.54 0.98 7.75
C GLY A 19 -6.03 0.30 6.48
N GLY A 20 -5.14 0.03 5.53
CA GLY A 20 -5.44 -0.70 4.30
C GLY A 20 -5.88 -2.13 4.56
N LEU A 21 -5.15 -2.85 5.43
CA LEU A 21 -5.48 -4.22 5.80
C LEU A 21 -6.81 -4.31 6.57
N TYR A 22 -7.00 -3.45 7.58
CA TYR A 22 -8.22 -3.42 8.37
C TYR A 22 -9.45 -3.09 7.52
N ALA A 23 -9.34 -2.07 6.66
CA ALA A 23 -10.45 -1.65 5.82
C ALA A 23 -10.76 -2.67 4.71
N TYR A 24 -9.76 -3.38 4.20
CA TYR A 24 -9.96 -4.45 3.20
C TYR A 24 -10.72 -5.67 3.75
N ILE A 25 -10.46 -6.01 5.01
CA ILE A 25 -11.14 -7.10 5.72
C ILE A 25 -12.56 -6.66 6.12
N TYR A 26 -12.72 -5.43 6.64
CA TYR A 26 -13.97 -4.99 7.26
C TYR A 26 -14.97 -4.30 6.32
N ARG A 27 -14.53 -3.69 5.20
CA ARG A 27 -15.41 -2.99 4.24
C ARG A 27 -15.14 -3.39 2.79
N PRO A 28 -15.78 -4.47 2.29
CA PRO A 28 -15.61 -4.90 0.90
C PRO A 28 -16.12 -3.90 -0.14
N GLU A 29 -17.08 -3.04 0.21
CA GLU A 29 -17.66 -2.03 -0.70
C GLU A 29 -16.70 -0.86 -1.02
N ARG A 30 -15.66 -0.61 -0.20
CA ARG A 30 -14.73 0.52 -0.39
C ARG A 30 -13.38 0.12 -1.00
N ARG A 31 -13.28 -1.11 -1.53
CA ARG A 31 -12.02 -1.70 -2.00
C ARG A 31 -11.33 -0.90 -3.10
N GLU A 32 -12.08 -0.33 -4.04
CA GLU A 32 -11.52 0.47 -5.14
C GLU A 32 -10.87 1.77 -4.64
N SER A 33 -11.55 2.48 -3.73
CA SER A 33 -11.04 3.73 -3.15
C SER A 33 -9.82 3.47 -2.23
N LEU A 34 -9.80 2.32 -1.54
CA LEU A 34 -8.64 1.87 -0.76
C LEU A 34 -7.45 1.50 -1.64
N MET A 35 -7.70 0.80 -2.75
CA MET A 35 -6.67 0.48 -3.75
C MET A 35 -5.99 1.75 -4.27
N ALA A 36 -6.78 2.76 -4.66
CA ALA A 36 -6.24 4.04 -5.11
C ALA A 36 -5.37 4.70 -4.03
N THR A 37 -5.83 4.70 -2.78
CA THR A 37 -5.07 5.25 -1.64
C THR A 37 -3.75 4.50 -1.43
N LEU A 38 -3.76 3.18 -1.46
CA LEU A 38 -2.56 2.34 -1.32
C LEU A 38 -1.56 2.59 -2.46
N VAL A 39 -2.05 2.73 -3.70
CA VAL A 39 -1.22 3.06 -4.86
C VAL A 39 -0.61 4.46 -4.71
N CYS A 40 -1.37 5.45 -4.21
CA CYS A 40 -0.82 6.78 -3.91
C CYS A 40 0.31 6.69 -2.87
N PHE A 41 0.14 5.91 -1.81
CA PHE A 41 1.20 5.69 -0.82
C PHE A 41 2.43 5.00 -1.41
N LEU A 42 2.24 4.04 -2.32
CA LEU A 42 3.34 3.38 -3.02
C LEU A 42 4.12 4.38 -3.90
N LEU A 43 3.42 5.27 -4.62
CA LEU A 43 4.04 6.31 -5.45
C LEU A 43 4.82 7.34 -4.60
N VAL A 44 4.24 7.76 -3.48
CA VAL A 44 4.92 8.67 -2.54
C VAL A 44 6.18 7.99 -1.95
N GLY A 45 6.08 6.72 -1.57
CA GLY A 45 7.22 5.93 -1.11
C GLY A 45 8.31 5.75 -2.18
N ALA A 46 7.91 5.51 -3.43
CA ALA A 46 8.83 5.41 -4.57
C ALA A 46 9.53 6.75 -4.86
N TYR A 47 8.81 7.87 -4.77
CA TYR A 47 9.39 9.21 -4.89
C TYR A 47 10.37 9.52 -3.75
N ALA A 48 10.02 9.15 -2.52
CA ALA A 48 10.90 9.30 -1.37
C ALA A 48 12.17 8.46 -1.53
N TYR A 49 12.06 7.22 -2.02
CA TYR A 49 13.22 6.36 -2.34
C TYR A 49 14.08 6.94 -3.46
N HIS A 50 13.48 7.52 -4.49
CA HIS A 50 14.23 8.20 -5.54
C HIS A 50 15.03 9.40 -5.01
N LYS A 51 14.50 10.10 -4.00
CA LYS A 51 15.20 11.22 -3.34
C LYS A 51 16.25 10.75 -2.34
N GLN A 52 16.00 9.66 -1.63
CA GLN A 52 16.91 9.07 -0.65
C GLN A 52 16.91 7.54 -0.80
N PRO A 53 17.86 7.00 -1.58
CA PRO A 53 17.98 5.56 -1.78
C PRO A 53 18.56 4.91 -0.52
N LEU A 54 17.67 4.54 0.39
CA LEU A 54 17.97 3.82 1.64
C LEU A 54 17.53 2.37 1.49
N GLU A 55 18.40 1.41 1.84
CA GLU A 55 18.10 -0.03 1.78
C GLU A 55 16.87 -0.41 2.61
N ASP A 56 16.73 0.16 3.82
CA ASP A 56 15.58 -0.11 4.68
C ASP A 56 14.26 0.38 4.06
N LEU A 57 14.30 1.53 3.37
CA LEU A 57 13.14 2.09 2.69
C LEU A 57 12.76 1.23 1.47
N PHE A 58 13.75 0.68 0.76
CA PHE A 58 13.53 -0.25 -0.34
C PHE A 58 12.83 -1.52 0.13
N LEU A 59 13.32 -2.16 1.21
CA LEU A 59 12.70 -3.36 1.78
C LEU A 59 11.27 -3.12 2.23
N MET A 60 11.02 -1.98 2.89
CA MET A 60 9.69 -1.60 3.34
C MET A 60 8.74 -1.32 2.16
N LEU A 61 9.22 -0.63 1.13
CA LEU A 61 8.46 -0.35 -0.09
C LEU A 61 8.18 -1.62 -0.90
N LEU A 62 9.13 -2.54 -0.96
CA LEU A 62 8.98 -3.85 -1.60
C LEU A 62 7.90 -4.69 -0.89
N ALA A 63 7.95 -4.76 0.44
CA ALA A 63 6.93 -5.46 1.23
C ALA A 63 5.54 -4.83 1.02
N PHE A 64 5.47 -3.50 0.97
CA PHE A 64 4.22 -2.77 0.68
C PHE A 64 3.71 -3.06 -0.73
N ALA A 65 4.57 -3.06 -1.74
CA ALA A 65 4.21 -3.38 -3.12
C ALA A 65 3.66 -4.80 -3.26
N LEU A 66 4.28 -5.78 -2.61
CA LEU A 66 3.82 -7.17 -2.60
C LEU A 66 2.44 -7.30 -1.95
N MET A 67 2.22 -6.60 -0.84
CA MET A 67 0.91 -6.56 -0.17
C MET A 67 -0.17 -5.99 -1.09
N VAL A 68 0.08 -4.84 -1.73
CA VAL A 68 -0.85 -4.21 -2.67
C VAL A 68 -1.14 -5.12 -3.87
N CYS A 69 -0.11 -5.73 -4.45
CA CYS A 69 -0.28 -6.71 -5.52
C CYS A 69 -1.14 -7.91 -5.08
N GLY A 70 -0.89 -8.48 -3.91
CA GLY A 70 -1.68 -9.58 -3.37
C GLY A 70 -3.15 -9.20 -3.17
N MET A 71 -3.41 -8.01 -2.60
CA MET A 71 -4.77 -7.48 -2.44
C MET A 71 -5.44 -7.22 -3.79
N PHE A 72 -4.68 -6.79 -4.80
CA PHE A 72 -5.17 -6.49 -6.14
C PHE A 72 -5.54 -7.78 -6.88
N VAL A 73 -4.65 -8.76 -6.90
CA VAL A 73 -4.91 -10.10 -7.46
C VAL A 73 -6.11 -10.75 -6.77
N HIS A 74 -6.20 -10.70 -5.43
CA HIS A 74 -7.35 -11.24 -4.71
C HIS A 74 -8.65 -10.47 -5.01
N SER A 75 -8.58 -9.15 -5.27
CA SER A 75 -9.74 -8.38 -5.71
C SER A 75 -10.21 -8.78 -7.11
N LEU A 76 -9.28 -8.98 -8.05
CA LEU A 76 -9.58 -9.46 -9.41
C LEU A 76 -10.13 -10.88 -9.40
N GLN A 77 -9.58 -11.77 -8.59
CA GLN A 77 -10.13 -13.13 -8.43
C GLN A 77 -11.56 -13.09 -7.91
N ARG A 78 -11.87 -12.22 -6.94
CA ARG A 78 -13.25 -12.06 -6.46
C ARG A 78 -14.19 -11.46 -7.49
N ALA A 79 -13.74 -10.46 -8.25
CA ALA A 79 -14.51 -9.88 -9.35
C ALA A 79 -14.76 -10.91 -10.47
N ALA A 80 -13.77 -11.74 -10.80
CA ALA A 80 -13.90 -12.82 -11.78
C ALA A 80 -14.83 -13.95 -11.31
N VAL A 81 -14.93 -14.19 -9.99
CA VAL A 81 -15.83 -15.19 -9.39
C VAL A 81 -17.27 -14.68 -9.23
N GLN A 82 -17.52 -13.38 -9.30
CA GLN A 82 -18.87 -12.81 -9.46
C GLN A 82 -19.13 -12.32 -10.90
N PRO A 83 -19.30 -13.20 -11.90
CA PRO A 83 -19.83 -12.80 -13.18
C PRO A 83 -21.36 -12.70 -13.07
N GLY A 84 -21.88 -11.50 -12.83
CA GLY A 84 -23.31 -11.21 -12.96
C GLY A 84 -23.98 -10.72 -11.68
N SER A 85 -23.94 -9.41 -11.48
CA SER A 85 -25.06 -8.67 -10.86
C SER A 85 -25.70 -7.82 -11.95
#